data_AF-A0A9E1UUS4-F1
#
_entry.id   AF-A0A9E1UUS4-F1
#
_cell.length_a   1.000
_cell.length_b   1.000
_cell.length_c   1.000
_cell.angle_alpha   90.00
_cell.angle_beta   90.00
_cell.angle_gamma   90.00
#
_symmetry.space_group_name_H-M   'P 1'
#
loop_
_entity.id
_entity.type
_entity.pdbx_description
1 polymer ?
#
loop_
_entity_poly.entity_id
_entity_poly.type
_entity_poly.pdbx_seq_one_letter_code
_entity_poly.pdbx_strand_id
1 'polypeptide(L)'
;EATRRREIDDIRAAIRAARAMGVELVIVHAGWGSQDDGIHERMTSVALDSMAELSECALANDVRLAIENLQGSRSRMLTKSILAAFSHRQVGFCHDTGHEHCTLDCFKALEECGERLIATHVHDDTGHGRDDHLLPHEGTIDWGRYASLMGRLDYSGCLLIEAVRNKTDGFLSPREFLREAKKRADGLVRAIHMV
;
A
#
# COMPACT_ATOMS: atom_id res chain seq x y z
N GLU A 1 -17.44 -15.90 9.38
CA GLU A 1 -16.44 -16.98 9.48
C GLU A 1 -16.13 -17.68 8.17
N ALA A 2 -17.11 -18.26 7.45
CA ALA A 2 -16.83 -19.00 6.21
C ALA A 2 -16.12 -18.15 5.13
N THR A 3 -16.53 -16.89 4.92
CA THR A 3 -15.86 -15.97 4.00
C THR A 3 -14.41 -15.71 4.42
N ARG A 4 -14.19 -15.30 5.68
CA ARG A 4 -12.85 -15.08 6.24
C ARG A 4 -11.94 -16.28 6.03
N ARG A 5 -12.42 -17.50 6.27
CA ARG A 5 -11.64 -18.72 6.09
C ARG A 5 -11.19 -18.91 4.64
N ARG A 6 -12.10 -18.69 3.69
CA ARG A 6 -11.80 -18.74 2.26
C ARG A 6 -10.74 -17.71 1.86
N GLU A 7 -10.89 -16.45 2.29
CA GLU A 7 -9.91 -15.39 2.01
C GLU A 7 -8.51 -15.74 2.55
N ILE A 8 -8.44 -16.28 3.77
CA ILE A 8 -7.16 -16.75 4.34
C ILE A 8 -6.54 -17.86 3.47
N ASP A 9 -7.35 -18.81 3.02
CA ASP A 9 -6.87 -19.93 2.19
C ASP A 9 -6.40 -19.44 0.81
N ASP A 10 -7.10 -18.47 0.22
CA ASP A 10 -6.73 -17.84 -1.06
C ASP A 10 -5.41 -17.06 -0.93
N ILE A 11 -5.23 -16.29 0.16
CA ILE A 11 -3.96 -15.58 0.41
C ILE A 11 -2.82 -16.57 0.70
N ARG A 12 -3.06 -17.66 1.42
CA ARG A 12 -2.05 -18.73 1.61
C ARG A 12 -1.65 -19.37 0.29
N ALA A 13 -2.60 -19.58 -0.62
CA ALA A 13 -2.31 -20.05 -1.97
C ALA A 13 -1.46 -19.03 -2.73
N ALA A 14 -1.78 -17.73 -2.63
CA ALA A 14 -1.00 -16.65 -3.23
C ALA A 14 0.44 -16.58 -2.68
N ILE A 15 0.63 -16.74 -1.36
CA ILE A 15 1.97 -16.81 -0.72
C ILE A 15 2.80 -17.95 -1.31
N ARG A 16 2.21 -19.15 -1.43
CA ARG A 16 2.91 -20.32 -1.99
C ARG A 16 3.24 -20.11 -3.47
N ALA A 17 2.32 -19.51 -4.23
CA ALA A 17 2.53 -19.18 -5.63
C ALA A 17 3.64 -18.13 -5.79
N ALA A 18 3.64 -17.08 -4.96
CA ALA A 18 4.68 -16.06 -4.92
C ALA A 18 6.06 -16.71 -4.73
N ARG A 19 6.20 -17.58 -3.73
CA ARG A 19 7.46 -18.30 -3.51
C ARG A 19 7.85 -19.16 -4.71
N ALA A 20 6.91 -19.90 -5.30
CA ALA A 20 7.17 -20.72 -6.48
C ALA A 20 7.66 -19.90 -7.69
N MET A 21 7.29 -18.62 -7.76
CA MET A 21 7.73 -17.67 -8.80
C MET A 21 8.97 -16.86 -8.41
N GLY A 22 9.56 -17.08 -7.22
CA GLY A 22 10.70 -16.30 -6.73
C GLY A 22 10.33 -14.89 -6.26
N VAL A 23 9.05 -14.64 -5.96
CA VAL A 23 8.55 -13.39 -5.38
C VAL A 23 8.61 -13.50 -3.85
N GLU A 24 9.22 -12.49 -3.22
CA GLU A 24 9.51 -12.49 -1.77
C GLU A 24 8.54 -11.61 -0.97
N LEU A 25 7.58 -10.95 -1.63
CA LEU A 25 6.66 -9.99 -1.01
C LEU A 25 5.23 -10.17 -1.52
N VAL A 26 4.27 -10.19 -0.60
CA VAL A 26 2.83 -10.19 -0.92
C VAL A 26 2.17 -9.00 -0.22
N ILE A 27 1.38 -8.23 -0.96
CA ILE A 27 0.57 -7.13 -0.45
C ILE A 27 -0.76 -7.69 0.07
N VAL A 28 -1.23 -7.20 1.22
CA VAL A 28 -2.47 -7.63 1.86
C VAL A 28 -3.33 -6.42 2.23
N HIS A 29 -4.59 -6.45 1.81
CA HIS A 29 -5.62 -5.51 2.25
C HIS A 29 -6.30 -6.05 3.51
N ALA A 30 -6.04 -5.44 4.66
CA ALA A 30 -6.59 -5.90 5.94
C ALA A 30 -8.03 -5.41 6.21
N GLY A 31 -8.52 -4.45 5.43
CA GLY A 31 -9.87 -3.92 5.49
C GLY A 31 -9.98 -2.42 5.79
N TRP A 32 -11.20 -1.91 5.71
CA TRP A 32 -11.52 -0.47 5.81
C TRP A 32 -11.76 0.01 7.25
N GLY A 33 -11.88 -0.91 8.20
CA GLY A 33 -12.35 -0.61 9.56
C GLY A 33 -13.83 -0.19 9.59
N SER A 34 -14.26 0.43 10.69
CA SER A 34 -15.64 0.88 10.91
C SER A 34 -15.63 2.19 11.67
N GLN A 35 -16.61 3.06 11.41
CA GLN A 35 -16.79 4.30 12.18
C GLN A 35 -17.38 4.05 13.57
N ASP A 36 -18.09 2.94 13.76
CA ASP A 36 -18.50 2.44 15.07
C ASP A 36 -17.30 1.78 15.76
N ASP A 37 -16.95 2.26 16.97
CA ASP A 37 -15.77 1.83 17.70
C ASP A 37 -15.81 0.35 18.11
N GLY A 38 -16.97 -0.14 18.59
CA GLY A 38 -17.10 -1.54 19.00
C GLY A 38 -16.97 -2.50 17.80
N ILE A 39 -17.51 -2.12 16.64
CA ILE A 39 -17.31 -2.86 15.40
C ILE A 39 -15.85 -2.76 14.94
N HIS A 40 -15.22 -1.59 15.03
CA HIS A 40 -13.83 -1.39 14.62
C HIS A 40 -12.85 -2.22 15.45
N GLU A 41 -13.03 -2.26 16.78
CA GLU A 41 -12.25 -3.11 17.67
C GLU A 41 -12.41 -4.59 17.32
N ARG A 42 -13.63 -5.03 17.06
CA ARG A 42 -13.90 -6.41 16.64
C ARG A 42 -13.24 -6.73 15.30
N MET A 43 -13.33 -5.84 14.32
CA MET A 43 -12.66 -5.98 13.02
C MET A 43 -11.14 -6.05 13.19
N THR A 44 -10.59 -5.23 14.08
CA THR A 44 -9.16 -5.21 14.40
C THR A 44 -8.72 -6.54 15.00
N SER A 45 -9.45 -7.07 15.99
CA SER A 45 -9.17 -8.39 16.56
C SER A 45 -9.18 -9.48 15.49
N VAL A 46 -10.21 -9.49 14.62
CA VAL A 46 -10.32 -10.49 13.55
C VAL A 46 -9.20 -10.35 12.51
N ALA A 47 -8.78 -9.13 12.18
CA ALA A 47 -7.67 -8.88 11.28
C ALA A 47 -6.36 -9.37 11.90
N LEU A 48 -6.12 -9.13 13.18
CA LEU A 48 -4.94 -9.63 13.90
C LEU A 48 -4.88 -11.17 13.89
N ASP A 49 -5.99 -11.84 14.18
CA ASP A 49 -6.06 -13.31 14.12
C ASP A 49 -5.76 -13.84 12.71
N SER A 50 -6.28 -13.16 11.68
CA SER A 50 -6.02 -13.53 10.28
C SER A 50 -4.56 -13.29 9.90
N MET A 51 -3.99 -12.17 10.32
CA MET A 51 -2.59 -11.82 10.04
C MET A 51 -1.60 -12.74 10.77
N ALA A 52 -1.94 -13.23 11.96
CA ALA A 52 -1.13 -14.24 12.64
C ALA A 52 -1.02 -15.50 11.77
N GLU A 53 -2.16 -16.04 11.35
CA GLU A 53 -2.26 -17.21 10.46
C GLU A 53 -1.55 -17.04 9.11
N LEU A 54 -1.61 -15.85 8.53
CA LEU A 54 -0.96 -15.52 7.26
C LEU A 54 0.55 -15.31 7.43
N SER A 55 0.97 -14.64 8.50
CA SER A 55 2.38 -14.37 8.78
C SER A 55 3.17 -15.65 9.03
N GLU A 56 2.58 -16.64 9.72
CA GLU A 56 3.18 -17.96 9.90
C GLU A 56 3.39 -18.67 8.56
N CYS A 57 2.37 -18.62 7.68
CA CYS A 57 2.48 -19.19 6.35
C CYS A 57 3.54 -18.47 5.50
N ALA A 58 3.60 -17.14 5.57
CA ALA A 58 4.57 -16.33 4.84
C ALA A 58 6.01 -16.65 5.28
N LEU A 59 6.27 -16.67 6.60
CA LEU A 59 7.56 -17.07 7.16
C LEU A 59 7.99 -18.47 6.72
N ALA A 60 7.08 -19.45 6.75
CA ALA A 60 7.37 -20.81 6.33
C ALA A 60 7.70 -20.93 4.83
N ASN A 61 7.33 -19.94 4.02
CA ASN A 61 7.59 -19.90 2.59
C ASN A 61 8.66 -18.86 2.22
N ASP A 62 9.36 -18.26 3.18
CA ASP A 62 10.38 -17.23 2.94
C ASP A 62 9.80 -16.04 2.12
N VAL A 63 8.58 -15.64 2.49
CA VAL A 63 7.83 -14.52 1.94
C VAL A 63 7.54 -13.53 3.06
N ARG A 64 7.61 -12.24 2.75
CA ARG A 64 7.20 -11.15 3.63
C ARG A 64 5.80 -10.67 3.26
N LEU A 65 5.06 -10.16 4.24
CA LEU A 65 3.78 -9.50 4.00
C LEU A 65 3.94 -7.99 4.11
N ALA A 66 3.29 -7.23 3.24
CA ALA A 66 3.09 -5.80 3.42
C ALA A 66 1.61 -5.48 3.54
N ILE A 67 1.23 -4.72 4.56
CA ILE A 67 -0.16 -4.26 4.73
C ILE A 67 -0.30 -2.89 4.09
N GLU A 68 -1.25 -2.78 3.19
CA GLU A 68 -1.56 -1.52 2.50
C GLU A 68 -2.46 -0.63 3.36
N ASN A 69 -2.24 0.68 3.32
CA ASN A 69 -3.25 1.62 3.78
C ASN A 69 -4.38 1.73 2.75
N LEU A 70 -5.62 1.47 3.17
CA LEU A 70 -6.79 1.84 2.38
C LEU A 70 -7.27 3.24 2.78
N GLN A 71 -8.32 3.73 2.13
CA GLN A 71 -8.83 5.08 2.35
C GLN A 71 -9.41 5.24 3.76
N GLY A 72 -9.06 6.37 4.38
CA GLY A 72 -9.68 6.85 5.61
C GLY A 72 -9.03 6.41 6.93
N SER A 73 -9.31 7.20 7.96
CA SER A 73 -8.67 7.09 9.28
C SER A 73 -8.86 5.75 9.96
N ARG A 74 -10.00 5.07 9.73
CA ARG A 74 -10.29 3.74 10.30
C ARG A 74 -9.41 2.66 9.67
N SER A 75 -9.16 2.70 8.37
CA SER A 75 -8.20 1.79 7.74
C SER A 75 -6.79 2.09 8.24
N ARG A 76 -6.38 3.37 8.31
CA ARG A 76 -5.08 3.75 8.87
C ARG A 76 -4.85 3.23 10.31
N MET A 77 -5.85 3.35 11.19
CA MET A 77 -5.76 2.82 12.56
C MET A 77 -5.66 1.29 12.59
N LEU A 78 -6.36 0.59 11.69
CA LEU A 78 -6.25 -0.85 11.53
C LEU A 78 -4.84 -1.26 11.09
N THR A 79 -4.30 -0.60 10.04
CA THR A 79 -2.93 -0.82 9.55
C THR A 79 -1.90 -0.59 10.65
N LYS A 80 -2.03 0.52 11.40
CA LYS A 80 -1.17 0.82 12.55
C LYS A 80 -1.23 -0.26 13.62
N SER A 81 -2.42 -0.75 13.95
CA SER A 81 -2.62 -1.82 14.94
C SER A 81 -1.96 -3.14 14.51
N ILE A 82 -2.07 -3.50 13.24
CA ILE A 82 -1.41 -4.69 12.69
C ILE A 82 0.10 -4.53 12.73
N LEU A 83 0.64 -3.42 12.25
CA LEU A 83 2.09 -3.17 12.27
C LEU A 83 2.67 -3.20 13.68
N ALA A 84 1.92 -2.72 14.68
CA ALA A 84 2.34 -2.77 16.08
C ALA A 84 2.36 -4.20 16.65
N ALA A 85 1.50 -5.11 16.16
CA ALA A 85 1.38 -6.47 16.67
C ALA A 85 2.42 -7.46 16.10
N PHE A 86 3.02 -7.15 14.94
CA PHE A 86 3.94 -8.05 14.24
C PHE A 86 5.34 -7.45 14.09
N SER A 87 6.37 -8.30 14.11
CA SER A 87 7.74 -7.87 13.86
C SER A 87 7.95 -7.41 12.41
N HIS A 88 8.99 -6.59 12.17
CA HIS A 88 9.35 -6.11 10.82
C HIS A 88 9.67 -7.23 9.82
N ARG A 89 10.10 -8.40 10.31
CA ARG A 89 10.36 -9.58 9.47
C ARG A 89 9.08 -10.25 8.99
N GLN A 90 8.00 -10.19 9.78
CA GLN A 90 6.71 -10.81 9.48
C GLN A 90 5.86 -9.92 8.59
N VAL A 91 5.71 -8.65 9.00
CA VAL A 91 4.79 -7.71 8.35
C VAL A 91 5.47 -6.34 8.25
N GLY A 92 5.49 -5.77 7.06
CA GLY A 92 5.83 -4.37 6.84
C GLY A 92 4.64 -3.58 6.30
N PHE A 93 4.90 -2.34 5.95
CA PHE A 93 3.93 -1.38 5.46
C PHE A 93 4.06 -1.24 3.94
N CYS A 94 2.93 -1.31 3.24
CA CYS A 94 2.80 -0.84 1.86
C CYS A 94 2.12 0.52 1.90
N HIS A 95 2.81 1.57 1.47
CA HIS A 95 2.20 2.89 1.40
C HIS A 95 1.56 3.11 0.03
N ASP A 96 0.24 3.25 0.02
CA ASP A 96 -0.52 3.70 -1.13
C ASP A 96 -0.75 5.22 -1.05
N THR A 97 -0.27 5.97 -2.06
CA THR A 97 -0.35 7.44 -2.06
C THR A 97 -1.75 7.97 -2.35
N GLY A 98 -2.52 7.31 -3.21
CA GLY A 98 -3.82 7.83 -3.61
C GLY A 98 -4.94 7.47 -2.63
N HIS A 99 -4.91 6.25 -2.07
CA HIS A 99 -5.81 5.88 -0.98
C HIS A 99 -5.74 6.87 0.19
N GLU A 100 -4.55 7.34 0.52
CA GLU A 100 -4.36 8.34 1.56
C GLU A 100 -4.93 9.72 1.14
N HIS A 101 -4.66 10.13 -0.10
CA HIS A 101 -5.11 11.41 -0.64
C HIS A 101 -6.63 11.52 -0.79
N CYS A 102 -7.33 10.40 -0.98
CA CYS A 102 -8.80 10.33 -1.00
C CYS A 102 -9.45 11.03 0.20
N THR A 103 -8.79 11.01 1.37
CA THR A 103 -9.32 11.61 2.61
C THR A 103 -8.70 12.94 3.00
N LEU A 104 -7.89 13.55 2.11
CA LEU A 104 -7.15 14.81 2.32
C LEU A 104 -6.23 14.80 3.56
N ASP A 105 -6.01 13.64 4.16
CA ASP A 105 -5.16 13.40 5.34
C ASP A 105 -3.70 13.20 4.92
N CYS A 106 -3.26 13.93 3.89
CA CYS A 106 -2.06 13.68 3.09
C CYS A 106 -0.85 13.24 3.94
N PHE A 107 -0.43 12.00 3.71
CA PHE A 107 0.74 11.30 4.24
C PHE A 107 0.77 10.97 5.74
N LYS A 108 -0.35 11.03 6.48
CA LYS A 108 -0.38 10.63 7.89
C LYS A 108 0.01 9.17 8.12
N ALA A 109 -0.43 8.23 7.28
CA ALA A 109 -0.05 6.83 7.35
C ALA A 109 1.45 6.67 7.10
N LEU A 110 2.00 7.39 6.11
CA LEU A 110 3.44 7.43 5.88
C LEU A 110 4.22 8.02 7.07
N GLU A 111 3.72 9.09 7.68
CA GLU A 111 4.32 9.72 8.87
C GLU A 111 4.28 8.78 10.09
N GLU A 112 3.18 8.04 10.29
CA GLU A 112 3.02 7.16 11.45
C GLU A 112 3.67 5.78 11.28
N CYS A 113 3.73 5.28 10.05
CA CYS A 113 4.12 3.89 9.74
C CYS A 113 5.34 3.77 8.81
N GLY A 114 5.91 4.89 8.35
CA GLY A 114 6.99 4.92 7.35
C GLY A 114 8.27 4.18 7.74
N GLU A 115 8.59 4.08 9.03
CA GLU A 115 9.73 3.27 9.52
C GLU A 115 9.55 1.76 9.24
N ARG A 116 8.33 1.33 8.90
CA ARG A 116 7.99 -0.05 8.54
C ARG A 116 7.84 -0.24 7.04
N LEU A 117 8.14 0.78 6.22
CA LEU A 117 7.87 0.79 4.79
C LEU A 117 8.72 -0.23 4.03
N ILE A 118 8.06 -1.12 3.28
CA ILE A 118 8.72 -2.17 2.49
C ILE A 118 8.15 -2.29 1.06
N ALA A 119 7.05 -1.59 0.77
CA ALA A 119 6.49 -1.44 -0.56
C ALA A 119 5.76 -0.10 -0.67
N THR A 120 5.52 0.33 -1.90
CA THR A 120 4.73 1.52 -2.20
C THR A 120 3.82 1.22 -3.39
N HIS A 121 2.59 1.70 -3.37
CA HIS A 121 1.78 1.92 -4.57
C HIS A 121 1.68 3.42 -4.81
N VAL A 122 2.13 3.85 -5.98
CA VAL A 122 2.31 5.27 -6.30
C VAL A 122 1.42 5.64 -7.47
N HIS A 123 0.40 6.43 -7.18
CA HIS A 123 -0.45 7.09 -8.16
C HIS A 123 -0.92 8.44 -7.62
N ASP A 124 -1.47 9.26 -8.51
CA ASP A 124 -2.04 10.56 -8.15
C ASP A 124 -3.56 10.48 -8.19
N ASP A 125 -4.21 11.35 -7.43
CA ASP A 125 -5.67 11.49 -7.42
C ASP A 125 -6.04 12.97 -7.36
N THR A 126 -7.22 13.32 -7.85
CA THR A 126 -7.70 14.71 -7.80
C THR A 126 -8.11 15.17 -6.39
N GLY A 127 -8.14 14.23 -5.44
CA GLY A 127 -8.73 14.40 -4.11
C GLY A 127 -10.25 14.26 -4.18
N HIS A 128 -10.93 14.46 -3.05
CA HIS A 128 -12.41 14.40 -2.92
C HIS A 128 -13.02 12.99 -2.86
N GLY A 129 -12.31 12.03 -2.26
CA GLY A 129 -12.83 10.68 -2.02
C GLY A 129 -12.92 9.81 -3.27
N ARG A 130 -12.14 10.12 -4.31
CA ARG A 130 -12.02 9.32 -5.53
C ARG A 130 -10.62 8.73 -5.64
N ASP A 131 -10.63 7.46 -5.98
CA ASP A 131 -9.46 6.63 -6.26
C ASP A 131 -9.25 6.64 -7.79
N ASP A 132 -8.67 7.73 -8.29
CA ASP A 132 -8.61 8.04 -9.73
C ASP A 132 -7.48 7.24 -10.43
N HIS A 133 -6.46 6.78 -9.71
CA HIS A 133 -5.29 6.05 -10.22
C HIS A 133 -4.59 6.78 -11.38
N LEU A 134 -4.41 8.10 -11.25
CA LEU A 134 -3.73 8.93 -12.26
C LEU A 134 -2.22 8.75 -12.19
N LEU A 135 -1.51 9.15 -13.24
CA LEU A 135 -0.05 9.19 -13.19
C LEU A 135 0.41 10.31 -12.24
N PRO A 136 1.55 10.17 -11.54
CA PRO A 136 2.09 11.22 -10.68
C PRO A 136 2.17 12.58 -11.39
N HIS A 137 1.66 13.64 -10.79
CA HIS A 137 1.52 15.01 -11.33
C HIS A 137 0.32 15.24 -12.28
N GLU A 138 -0.65 14.32 -12.34
CA GLU A 138 -1.97 14.57 -12.99
C GLU A 138 -3.09 14.90 -12.01
N GLY A 139 -2.86 14.66 -10.71
CA GLY A 139 -3.81 14.96 -9.65
C GLY A 139 -3.34 16.13 -8.80
N THR A 140 -3.61 16.06 -7.50
CA THR A 140 -3.35 17.14 -6.55
C THR A 140 -2.50 16.71 -5.35
N ILE A 141 -1.87 15.53 -5.41
CA ILE A 141 -0.93 15.08 -4.37
C ILE A 141 0.28 16.03 -4.31
N ASP A 142 0.67 16.40 -3.09
CA ASP A 142 1.90 17.17 -2.83
C ASP A 142 3.14 16.27 -2.93
N TRP A 143 3.62 16.07 -4.16
CA TRP A 143 4.80 15.27 -4.45
C TRP A 143 6.10 15.83 -3.87
N GLY A 144 6.14 17.14 -3.56
CA GLY A 144 7.29 17.74 -2.87
C GLY A 144 7.36 17.28 -1.41
N ARG A 145 6.23 17.29 -0.71
CA ARG A 145 6.11 16.73 0.65
C ARG A 145 6.33 15.22 0.65
N TYR A 146 5.79 14.48 -0.32
CA TYR A 146 6.04 13.05 -0.47
C TYR A 146 7.53 12.74 -0.59
N ALA A 147 8.22 13.43 -1.51
CA ALA A 147 9.66 13.26 -1.72
C ALA A 147 10.45 13.57 -0.44
N SER A 148 10.06 14.62 0.28
CA SER A 148 10.68 14.98 1.56
C SER A 148 10.49 13.93 2.66
N LEU A 149 9.29 13.35 2.77
CA LEU A 149 9.00 12.29 3.73
C LEU A 149 9.78 11.02 3.40
N MET A 150 9.71 10.57 2.15
CA MET A 150 10.43 9.39 1.66
C MET A 150 11.94 9.52 1.80
N GLY A 151 12.51 10.70 1.54
CA GLY A 151 13.95 10.95 1.67
C GLY A 151 14.48 10.83 3.10
N ARG A 152 13.60 10.90 4.11
CA ARG A 152 13.96 10.66 5.52
C ARG A 152 13.87 9.20 5.96
N LEU A 153 13.31 8.32 5.12
CA LEU A 153 13.14 6.91 5.41
C LEU A 153 14.29 6.08 4.82
N ASP A 154 14.64 4.98 5.48
CA ASP A 154 15.59 3.99 4.94
C ASP A 154 14.87 3.01 3.99
N TYR A 155 14.20 3.56 2.97
CA TYR A 155 13.49 2.77 1.97
C TYR A 155 14.33 2.63 0.69
N SER A 156 14.69 1.39 0.36
CA SER A 156 15.48 1.04 -0.83
C SER A 156 14.70 0.23 -1.87
N GLY A 157 13.39 0.04 -1.66
CA GLY A 157 12.52 -0.63 -2.62
C GLY A 157 12.20 0.24 -3.84
N CYS A 158 11.55 -0.35 -4.84
CA CYS A 158 11.08 0.40 -6.01
C CYS A 158 9.84 1.24 -5.67
N LEU A 159 9.68 2.37 -6.38
CA LEU A 159 8.39 3.04 -6.47
C LEU A 159 7.53 2.31 -7.52
N LEU A 160 6.60 1.46 -7.08
CA LEU A 160 5.66 0.79 -7.98
C LEU A 160 4.56 1.77 -8.36
N ILE A 161 4.44 2.06 -9.66
CA ILE A 161 3.38 2.93 -10.19
C ILE A 161 2.10 2.12 -10.36
N GLU A 162 1.05 2.45 -9.61
CA GLU A 162 -0.28 1.83 -9.70
C GLU A 162 -1.27 2.77 -10.39
N ALA A 163 -0.92 3.18 -11.60
CA ALA A 163 -1.77 4.08 -12.39
C ALA A 163 -2.53 3.29 -13.47
N VAL A 164 -3.78 3.70 -13.73
CA VAL A 164 -4.64 3.10 -14.74
C VAL A 164 -4.75 4.01 -15.95
N ARG A 165 -4.34 3.49 -17.12
CA ARG A 165 -4.55 4.18 -18.39
C ARG A 165 -6.04 4.23 -18.73
N ASN A 166 -6.59 5.42 -18.86
CA ASN A 166 -7.98 5.70 -19.16
C ASN A 166 -8.19 6.05 -20.64
N LYS A 167 -9.39 5.89 -21.19
CA LYS A 167 -9.61 6.25 -22.61
C LYS A 167 -9.49 7.75 -22.90
N THR A 168 -9.55 8.56 -21.86
CA THR A 168 -9.59 10.03 -21.92
C THR A 168 -8.24 10.69 -21.61
N ASP A 169 -7.20 9.91 -21.31
CA ASP A 169 -5.88 10.42 -20.93
C ASP A 169 -5.03 10.89 -22.13
N GLY A 170 -5.46 10.58 -23.35
CA GLY A 170 -4.79 11.00 -24.59
C GLY A 170 -3.61 10.12 -25.00
N PHE A 171 -3.28 9.03 -24.29
CA PHE A 171 -2.23 8.11 -24.72
C PHE A 171 -2.70 7.22 -25.87
N LEU A 172 -1.91 7.17 -26.94
CA LEU A 172 -2.26 6.42 -28.16
C LEU A 172 -2.03 4.91 -28.00
N SER A 173 -1.24 4.49 -27.01
CA SER A 173 -0.95 3.07 -26.76
C SER A 173 -0.54 2.78 -25.30
N PRO A 174 -0.66 1.51 -24.84
CA PRO A 174 -0.11 1.10 -23.53
C PRO A 174 1.39 1.36 -23.39
N ARG A 175 2.15 1.25 -24.49
CA ARG A 175 3.60 1.51 -24.49
C ARG A 175 3.91 2.98 -24.22
N GLU A 176 3.10 3.89 -24.71
CA GLU A 176 3.26 5.33 -24.47
C GLU A 176 2.97 5.68 -23.01
N PHE A 177 1.85 5.18 -22.48
CA PHE A 177 1.49 5.31 -21.07
C PHE A 177 2.61 4.80 -20.16
N LEU A 178 3.14 3.60 -20.40
CA LEU A 178 4.22 3.01 -19.60
C LEU A 178 5.53 3.82 -19.67
N ARG A 179 5.82 4.46 -20.81
CA ARG A 179 6.99 5.36 -20.92
C ARG A 179 6.81 6.61 -20.08
N GLU A 180 5.62 7.21 -20.10
CA GLU A 180 5.33 8.38 -19.28
C GLU A 180 5.30 8.04 -17.78
N ALA A 181 4.71 6.89 -17.41
CA ALA A 181 4.76 6.35 -16.05
C ALA A 181 6.19 6.19 -15.55
N LYS A 182 7.06 5.56 -16.37
CA LYS A 182 8.48 5.42 -16.02
C LYS A 182 9.16 6.79 -15.87
N LYS A 183 8.93 7.72 -16.78
CA LYS A 183 9.51 9.07 -16.73
C LYS A 183 9.13 9.82 -15.45
N ARG A 184 7.87 9.71 -15.03
CA ARG A 184 7.35 10.31 -13.79
C ARG A 184 7.94 9.64 -12.55
N ALA A 185 8.01 8.30 -12.53
CA ALA A 185 8.69 7.55 -11.47
C ALA A 185 10.17 7.96 -11.33
N ASP A 186 10.91 8.05 -12.44
CA ASP A 186 12.31 8.50 -12.44
C ASP A 186 12.44 9.93 -11.89
N GLY A 187 11.45 10.79 -12.14
CA GLY A 187 11.36 12.14 -11.59
C GLY A 187 11.21 12.14 -10.07
N LEU A 188 10.31 11.32 -9.55
CA LEU A 188 10.10 11.17 -8.10
C LEU A 188 11.34 10.61 -7.41
N VAL A 189 11.98 9.58 -7.96
CA VAL A 189 13.23 9.02 -7.42
C VAL A 189 14.32 10.10 -7.32
N ARG A 190 14.48 10.94 -8.35
CA ARG A 190 15.42 12.07 -8.29
C ARG A 190 15.05 13.06 -7.21
N ALA A 191 13.77 13.42 -7.07
CA ALA A 191 13.32 14.36 -6.05
C ALA A 191 13.56 13.83 -4.63
N ILE A 192 13.33 12.53 -4.39
CA ILE A 192 13.58 11.87 -3.10
C ILE A 192 15.08 11.93 -2.73
N HIS A 193 15.98 11.66 -3.68
CA HIS A 193 17.43 11.68 -3.44
C HIS A 193 18.03 13.08 -3.33
N MET A 194 17.27 14.15 -3.58
CA MET A 194 17.72 15.53 -3.45
C MET A 194 17.44 16.14 -2.08
N VAL A 195 16.71 15.45 -1.21
CA VAL A 195 16.38 15.86 0.16
C VAL A 195 17.38 15.24 1.13
#